data_AF-X1LI43-F1
#
_entry.id   AF-X1LI43-F1
#
_cell.length_a   1.000
_cell.length_b   1.000
_cell.length_c   1.000
_cell.angle_alpha   90.00
_cell.angle_beta   90.00
_cell.angle_gamma   90.00
#
_symmetry.space_group_name_H-M   'P 1'
#
loop_
_entity.id
_entity.type
_entity.pdbx_description
1 polymer ?
#
loop_
_entity_poly.entity_id
_entity_poly.type
_entity_poly.pdbx_seq_one_letter_code
_entity_poly.pdbx_strand_id
1 'polypeptide(L)'
;LGETIDSVLKQTRLPDEIVFVNDGSTDNTKFMLEFISSLKFIKVEDEKDDLKEIKISVYHNEENMGIGYTRQKGIDVADGDYIV
;
A
#
# COMPACT_ATOMS: atom_id res chain seq x y z
N LEU A 1 -6.95 3.16 7.82
CA LEU A 1 -6.34 3.29 6.48
C LEU A 1 -5.64 4.64 6.31
N GLY A 2 -6.37 5.76 6.31
CA GLY A 2 -5.78 7.09 6.08
C GLY A 2 -4.63 7.44 7.03
N GLU A 3 -4.80 7.27 8.33
CA GLU A 3 -3.74 7.51 9.33
C GLU A 3 -2.51 6.61 9.13
N THR A 4 -2.71 5.37 8.70
CA THR A 4 -1.62 4.44 8.42
C THR A 4 -0.82 4.89 7.20
N ILE A 5 -1.50 5.30 6.13
CA ILE A 5 -0.85 5.85 4.93
C ILE A 5 -0.08 7.11 5.32
N ASP A 6 -0.71 8.05 6.02
CA ASP A 6 -0.07 9.29 6.47
C ASP A 6 1.18 9.01 7.33
N SER A 7 1.12 8.03 8.23
CA SER A 7 2.27 7.60 9.03
C SER A 7 3.41 7.02 8.19
N VAL A 8 3.09 6.18 7.18
CA VAL A 8 4.09 5.59 6.27
C VAL A 8 4.74 6.66 5.38
N LEU A 9 3.96 7.62 4.90
CA LEU A 9 4.46 8.72 4.05
C LEU A 9 5.25 9.78 4.83
N LYS A 10 5.27 9.71 6.17
CA LYS A 10 6.05 10.59 7.06
C LYS A 10 7.29 9.91 7.66
N GLN A 11 7.61 8.69 7.24
CA GLN A 11 8.81 8.00 7.69
C GLN A 11 10.06 8.71 7.16
N THR A 12 11.15 8.70 7.94
CA THR A 12 12.45 9.25 7.51
C THR A 12 13.05 8.52 6.32
N ARG A 13 12.72 7.23 6.16
CA ARG A 13 13.02 6.46 4.95
C ARG A 13 11.71 6.11 4.26
N LEU A 14 11.41 6.82 3.18
CA LEU A 14 10.23 6.56 2.36
C LEU A 14 10.36 5.22 1.63
N PRO A 15 9.28 4.41 1.56
CA PRO A 15 9.28 3.19 0.77
C PRO A 15 9.33 3.48 -0.73
N ASP A 16 9.75 2.50 -1.52
CA ASP A 16 9.71 2.59 -2.99
C ASP A 16 8.36 2.08 -3.55
N GLU A 17 7.70 1.18 -2.80
CA GLU A 17 6.39 0.62 -3.12
C GLU A 17 5.55 0.47 -1.84
N ILE A 18 4.23 0.65 -1.96
CA ILE A 18 3.25 0.26 -0.95
C ILE A 18 2.25 -0.70 -1.59
N VAL A 19 2.14 -1.89 -1.00
CA VAL A 19 1.18 -2.93 -1.40
C VAL A 19 0.04 -2.96 -0.39
N PHE A 20 -1.18 -2.74 -0.87
CA PHE A 20 -2.40 -2.93 -0.08
C PHE A 20 -3.04 -4.27 -0.46
N VAL A 21 -3.36 -5.09 0.54
CA VAL A 21 -4.14 -6.32 0.36
C VAL A 21 -5.40 -6.22 1.19
N ASN A 22 -6.54 -6.05 0.53
CA ASN A 22 -7.86 -5.99 1.16
C ASN A 22 -8.43 -7.40 1.34
N ASP A 23 -8.51 -7.85 2.58
CA ASP A 23 -8.94 -9.21 2.94
C ASP A 23 -10.46 -9.33 3.13
N GLY A 24 -11.22 -8.99 2.07
CA GLY A 24 -12.69 -9.12 2.10
C GLY A 24 -13.40 -8.13 3.03
N SER A 25 -12.86 -6.92 3.24
CA SER A 25 -13.53 -5.90 4.07
C SER A 25 -14.93 -5.56 3.54
N THR A 26 -15.89 -5.42 4.46
CA THR A 26 -17.31 -5.12 4.15
C THR A 26 -17.68 -3.65 4.27
N ASP A 27 -16.72 -2.82 4.69
CA ASP A 27 -16.88 -1.36 4.78
C ASP A 27 -16.41 -0.66 3.49
N ASN A 28 -16.24 0.66 3.55
CA ASN A 28 -15.81 1.47 2.40
C ASN A 28 -14.33 1.30 2.02
N THR A 29 -13.58 0.38 2.65
CA THR A 29 -12.15 0.18 2.37
C THR A 29 -11.89 -0.17 0.91
N LYS A 30 -12.75 -0.98 0.29
CA LYS A 30 -12.61 -1.32 -1.14
C LYS A 30 -12.63 -0.08 -2.03
N PHE A 31 -13.62 0.80 -1.86
CA PHE A 31 -13.76 2.02 -2.64
C PHE A 31 -12.58 2.99 -2.44
N MET A 32 -12.10 3.12 -1.20
CA MET A 32 -10.93 3.96 -0.91
C MET A 32 -9.68 3.43 -1.61
N LEU A 33 -9.48 2.11 -1.60
CA LEU A 33 -8.35 1.47 -2.23
C LEU A 33 -8.42 1.51 -3.77
N GLU A 34 -9.62 1.42 -4.36
CA GLU A 34 -9.81 1.63 -5.80
C GLU A 34 -9.44 3.06 -6.23
N PHE A 35 -9.84 4.06 -5.42
CA PHE A 35 -9.41 5.45 -5.64
C PHE A 35 -7.88 5.59 -5.57
N ILE A 36 -7.26 5.03 -4.54
CA ILE A 36 -5.80 5.04 -4.37
C ILE A 36 -5.09 4.33 -5.55
N SER A 37 -5.61 3.18 -5.97
CA SER A 37 -5.07 2.41 -7.10
C SER A 37 -5.11 3.18 -8.42
N SER A 38 -6.05 4.13 -8.59
CA SER A 38 -6.14 4.94 -9.80
C SER A 38 -4.97 5.91 -9.98
N LEU A 39 -4.27 6.25 -8.88
CA LEU A 39 -3.15 7.19 -8.89
C LEU A 39 -1.86 6.58 -9.46
N LYS A 40 -1.72 5.24 -9.40
CA LYS A 40 -0.50 4.43 -9.73
C LYS A 40 0.75 4.74 -8.90
N PHE A 41 0.99 6.02 -8.62
CA PHE A 41 2.10 6.52 -7.84
C PHE A 41 1.63 7.61 -6.87
N ILE A 42 2.22 7.66 -5.68
CA ILE A 42 2.11 8.80 -4.77
C ILE A 42 3.41 9.59 -4.86
N LYS A 43 3.29 10.90 -5.06
CA LYS A 43 4.44 11.81 -5.05
C LYS A 43 4.56 12.43 -3.66
N VAL A 44 5.72 12.28 -3.04
CA VAL A 44 6.02 12.85 -1.72
C VAL A 44 7.36 13.57 -1.81
N GLU A 45 7.44 14.74 -1.17
CA GLU A 45 8.70 15.44 -0.97
C GLU A 45 9.50 14.69 0.10
N ASP A 46 10.71 14.28 -0.25
CA ASP A 46 11.65 13.69 0.70
C ASP A 46 12.37 14.79 1.50
N GLU A 47 13.15 14.41 2.51
CA GLU A 47 13.89 15.30 3.41
C GLU A 47 14.88 16.26 2.72
N LYS A 48 15.17 16.03 1.44
CA LYS A 48 16.07 16.84 0.59
C LYS A 48 15.33 17.75 -0.38
N ASP A 49 14.02 17.94 -0.20
CA ASP A 49 13.13 18.66 -1.12
C ASP A 49 13.04 18.02 -2.53
N ASP A 50 13.46 16.76 -2.67
CA ASP A 50 13.35 15.97 -3.89
C ASP A 50 11.99 15.26 -3.96
N LEU A 51 11.36 15.24 -5.13
CA LEU A 51 10.12 14.50 -5.34
C LEU A 51 10.40 13.00 -5.49
N LYS A 52 9.92 12.20 -4.53
CA LYS A 52 9.94 10.75 -4.61
C LYS A 52 8.59 10.22 -5.10
N GLU A 53 8.64 9.31 -6.06
CA GLU A 53 7.48 8.57 -6.54
C GLU A 53 7.43 7.19 -5.87
N ILE A 54 6.32 6.90 -5.19
CA ILE A 54 6.09 5.63 -4.49
C ILE A 54 5.06 4.84 -5.28
N LYS A 55 5.43 3.64 -5.75
CA LYS A 55 4.54 2.76 -6.50
C LYS A 55 3.41 2.25 -5.59
N ILE A 56 2.19 2.18 -6.13
CA ILE A 56 1.03 1.67 -5.41
C ILE A 56 0.48 0.44 -6.12
N SER A 57 0.35 -0.64 -5.34
CA SER A 57 -0.25 -1.89 -5.80
C SER A 57 -1.40 -2.24 -4.85
N VAL A 58 -2.57 -2.56 -5.39
CA VAL A 58 -3.77 -2.91 -4.61
C VAL A 58 -4.31 -4.26 -5.05
N TYR A 59 -4.55 -5.14 -4.08
CA TYR A 59 -5.13 -6.45 -4.27
C TYR A 59 -6.35 -6.62 -3.39
N HIS A 60 -7.38 -7.30 -3.90
CA HIS A 60 -8.58 -7.62 -3.15
C HIS A 60 -8.79 -9.13 -3.15
N ASN A 61 -9.00 -9.70 -1.96
CA ASN A 61 -9.55 -11.03 -1.83
C ASN A 61 -11.08 -10.95 -1.99
N GLU A 62 -11.67 -12.03 -2.52
CA GLU A 62 -13.14 -12.12 -2.71
C GLU A 62 -13.87 -12.20 -1.36
N GLU A 63 -13.24 -12.85 -0.37
CA GLU A 63 -13.72 -12.99 1.00
C GLU A 63 -12.54 -12.89 1.99
N ASN A 64 -12.82 -12.95 3.29
CA ASN A 64 -11.79 -12.93 4.33
C ASN A 64 -11.05 -14.27 4.38
N MET A 65 -9.79 -14.27 3.96
CA MET A 65 -8.91 -15.43 3.88
C MET A 65 -7.98 -15.57 5.09
N GLY A 66 -7.99 -14.59 5.99
CA GLY A 66 -7.16 -14.53 7.16
C GLY A 66 -5.73 -14.04 6.88
N ILE A 67 -5.07 -13.61 7.96
CA ILE A 67 -3.80 -12.88 7.89
C ILE A 67 -2.65 -13.65 7.24
N GLY A 68 -2.60 -14.98 7.38
CA GLY A 68 -1.53 -15.80 6.81
C GLY A 68 -1.55 -15.79 5.28
N TYR A 69 -2.73 -16.03 4.71
CA TYR A 69 -2.93 -15.97 3.26
C TYR A 69 -2.71 -14.55 2.73
N THR A 70 -3.30 -13.56 3.39
CA THR A 70 -3.23 -12.15 2.97
C THR A 70 -1.80 -11.60 2.99
N ARG A 71 -0.99 -11.98 3.99
CA ARG A 71 0.44 -11.64 4.02
C ARG A 71 1.23 -12.31 2.91
N GLN A 72 1.03 -13.62 2.70
CA GLN A 72 1.71 -14.33 1.62
C GLN A 72 1.40 -13.68 0.27
N LYS A 73 0.13 -13.30 0.04
CA LYS A 73 -0.27 -12.58 -1.16
C LYS A 73 0.48 -11.27 -1.34
N GLY A 74 0.68 -10.51 -0.26
CA GLY A 74 1.46 -9.28 -0.28
C GLY A 74 2.94 -9.52 -0.60
N ILE A 75 3.53 -10.60 -0.09
CA ILE A 75 4.91 -11.00 -0.39
C ILE A 75 5.07 -11.40 -1.85
N ASP A 76 4.14 -12.19 -2.38
CA ASP A 76 4.21 -12.72 -3.76
C ASP A 76 4.15 -11.64 -4.84
N VAL A 77 3.59 -10.48 -4.50
CA VAL A 77 3.35 -9.37 -5.45
C VAL A 77 4.27 -8.16 -5.21
N ALA A 78 5.07 -8.18 -4.15
CA ALA A 78 6.01 -7.11 -3.87
C ALA A 78 7.24 -7.23 -4.79
N ASP A 79 7.66 -6.11 -5.37
CA ASP A 79 8.84 -6.08 -6.25
C ASP A 79 10.14 -5.70 -5.50
N GLY A 80 10.02 -5.30 -4.23
CA GLY A 80 11.15 -4.78 -3.44
C GLY A 80 12.07 -5.87 -2.86
N ASP A 81 13.35 -5.53 -2.71
CA ASP A 81 14.35 -6.41 -2.09
C ASP A 81 14.09 -6.67 -0.60
N TYR A 82 13.38 -5.75 0.06
CA TYR A 82 13.05 -5.81 1.48
C TYR A 82 11.57 -5.52 1.69
N ILE A 83 10.93 -6.33 2.54
CA ILE A 83 9.53 -6.21 2.93
C ILE A 83 9.48 -5.99 4.44
N VAL A 84 8.66 -5.04 4.89
CA VAL A 84 8.49 -4.64 6.29
C VAL A 84 7.02 -4.72 6.68
#